data_AF-A0A4Q6Y6I3-F1
#
_entry.id   AF-A0A4Q6Y6I3-F1
#
_cell.length_a   1.000
_cell.length_b   1.000
_cell.length_c   1.000
_cell.angle_alpha   90.00
_cell.angle_beta   90.00
_cell.angle_gamma   90.00
#
_symmetry.space_group_name_H-M   'P 1'
#
loop_
_entity.id
_entity.type
_entity.pdbx_description
1 polymer ?
#
loop_
_entity_poly.entity_id
_entity_poly.type
_entity_poly.pdbx_seq_one_letter_code
_entity_poly.pdbx_strand_id
1 'polypeptide(L)'
;MTAVPASAAPLSGWYGKFVWEEALGRIGGEGRDGVAIFVTHTLTLGPSAGSSGCRLDAEGYQTDRHWKCTATPEMGSVIIKLFKLRPTDPGQGLSGTRLFKITRGESGLVTRLESYTPTSGATDSSEHLFRRVG
;
A
#
# COMPACT_ATOMS: atom_id res chain seq x y z
N MET A 1 3.54 -22.32 -32.89
CA MET A 1 2.91 -21.90 -31.63
C MET A 1 2.83 -20.37 -31.66
N THR A 2 1.66 -19.81 -31.95
CA THR A 2 1.43 -18.37 -31.95
C THR A 2 1.26 -17.91 -30.50
N ALA A 3 2.20 -17.09 -30.02
CA ALA A 3 2.14 -16.49 -28.70
C ALA A 3 0.93 -15.54 -28.64
N VAL A 4 -0.04 -15.86 -27.78
CA VAL A 4 -1.14 -14.94 -27.48
C VAL A 4 -0.53 -13.75 -26.73
N PRO A 5 -0.72 -12.50 -27.19
CA PRO A 5 -0.25 -11.34 -26.44
C PRO A 5 -0.95 -11.35 -25.08
N ALA A 6 -0.17 -11.40 -24.01
CA ALA A 6 -0.70 -11.24 -22.67
C ALA A 6 -1.29 -9.83 -22.58
N SER A 7 -2.61 -9.73 -22.74
CA SER A 7 -3.33 -8.48 -22.51
C SER A 7 -3.10 -8.11 -21.04
N ALA A 8 -2.35 -7.04 -20.80
CA ALA A 8 -2.21 -6.49 -19.46
C ALA A 8 -3.61 -6.25 -18.90
N ALA A 9 -3.91 -6.84 -17.74
CA ALA A 9 -5.21 -6.65 -17.11
C ALA A 9 -5.45 -5.14 -16.95
N PRO A 10 -6.66 -4.60 -17.19
CA PRO A 10 -6.86 -3.17 -17.10
C PRO A 10 -6.75 -2.70 -15.64
N LEU A 11 -6.00 -1.63 -15.40
CA LEU A 11 -5.87 -1.05 -14.05
C LEU A 11 -7.22 -0.55 -13.52
N SER A 12 -8.19 -0.25 -14.40
CA SER A 12 -9.53 0.17 -14.02
C SER A 12 -10.26 -0.80 -13.11
N GLY A 13 -9.96 -2.10 -13.20
CA GLY A 13 -10.49 -3.10 -12.28
C GLY A 13 -10.05 -2.89 -10.83
N TRP A 14 -8.94 -2.18 -10.61
CA TRP A 14 -8.32 -1.91 -9.31
C TRP A 14 -8.58 -0.50 -8.80
N TYR A 15 -9.32 0.34 -9.53
CA TYR A 15 -9.61 1.70 -9.07
C TYR A 15 -10.42 1.70 -7.78
N GLY A 16 -10.08 2.62 -6.87
CA GLY A 16 -10.71 2.73 -5.58
C GLY A 16 -9.73 3.14 -4.48
N LYS A 17 -10.26 3.21 -3.26
CA LYS A 17 -9.50 3.47 -2.05
C LYS A 17 -9.30 2.15 -1.30
N PHE A 18 -8.09 1.91 -0.82
CA PHE A 18 -7.72 0.77 -0.01
C PHE A 18 -7.10 1.28 1.29
N VAL A 19 -7.49 0.70 2.40
CA VAL A 19 -7.05 1.12 3.72
C VAL A 19 -6.48 -0.07 4.47
N TRP A 20 -5.37 0.15 5.15
CA TRP A 20 -4.79 -0.76 6.11
C TRP A 20 -4.52 0.01 7.40
N GLU A 21 -5.03 -0.48 8.53
CA GLU A 21 -4.72 0.07 9.85
C GLU A 21 -3.62 -0.77 10.49
N GLU A 22 -2.47 -0.14 10.71
CA GLU A 22 -1.32 -0.75 11.35
C GLU A 22 -1.32 -0.40 12.84
N ALA A 23 -1.46 -1.42 13.70
CA ALA A 23 -1.35 -1.24 15.14
C ALA A 23 0.13 -1.13 15.56
N LEU A 24 0.48 -0.08 16.32
CA LEU A 24 1.83 0.16 16.85
C LEU A 24 1.97 -0.14 18.35
N GLY A 25 0.94 -0.72 18.96
CA GLY A 25 0.89 -1.01 20.39
C GLY A 25 0.20 0.10 21.18
N ARG A 26 0.65 0.32 22.42
CA ARG A 26 0.05 1.28 23.35
C ARG A 26 1.11 2.15 24.03
N ILE A 27 0.76 3.39 24.37
CA ILE A 27 1.64 4.35 25.06
C ILE A 27 0.96 4.95 26.29
N GLY A 28 1.76 5.50 27.22
CA GLY A 28 1.25 6.31 28.33
C GLY A 28 0.61 5.56 29.49
N GLY A 29 0.83 4.25 29.62
CA GLY A 29 0.34 3.42 30.73
C GLY A 29 0.79 1.97 30.59
N GLU A 30 0.66 1.17 31.66
CA GLU A 30 0.93 -0.27 31.61
C GLU A 30 -0.29 -1.05 31.12
N GLY A 31 -0.06 -2.05 30.25
CA GLY A 31 -1.11 -2.96 29.81
C GLY A 31 -2.30 -2.27 29.15
N ARG A 32 -3.51 -2.47 29.69
CA ARG A 32 -4.77 -1.99 29.10
C ARG A 32 -5.00 -0.49 29.29
N ASP A 33 -4.30 0.13 30.23
CA ASP A 33 -4.47 1.54 30.57
C ASP A 33 -3.74 2.46 29.59
N GLY A 34 -2.82 1.91 28.78
CA GLY A 34 -2.18 2.64 27.69
C GLY A 34 -3.16 2.99 26.57
N VAL A 35 -2.89 4.09 25.86
CA VAL A 35 -3.64 4.53 24.67
C VAL A 35 -3.14 3.74 23.46
N ALA A 36 -4.05 3.08 22.74
CA ALA A 36 -3.70 2.39 21.51
C ALA A 36 -3.30 3.39 20.41
N ILE A 37 -2.20 3.10 19.73
CA ILE A 37 -1.65 3.92 18.66
C ILE A 37 -1.62 3.13 17.36
N PHE A 38 -1.92 3.83 16.27
CA PHE A 38 -2.03 3.24 14.95
C PHE A 38 -1.51 4.19 13.87
N VAL A 39 -1.15 3.61 12.73
CA VAL A 39 -0.89 4.32 11.48
C VAL A 39 -1.85 3.79 10.44
N THR A 40 -2.55 4.70 9.77
CA THR A 40 -3.46 4.36 8.68
C THR A 40 -2.76 4.52 7.36
N HIS A 41 -2.61 3.42 6.64
CA HIS A 41 -2.09 3.36 5.29
C HIS A 41 -3.25 3.46 4.30
N THR A 42 -3.26 4.49 3.49
CA THR A 42 -4.28 4.74 2.47
C THR A 42 -3.66 4.64 1.09
N LEU A 43 -4.06 3.65 0.31
CA LEU A 43 -3.73 3.53 -1.11
C LEU A 43 -4.93 3.99 -1.94
N THR A 44 -4.73 4.98 -2.80
CA THR A 44 -5.74 5.42 -3.77
C THR A 44 -5.27 5.08 -5.18
N LEU A 45 -6.09 4.35 -5.93
CA LEU A 45 -5.85 3.97 -7.32
C LEU A 45 -6.92 4.57 -8.22
N GLY A 46 -6.49 5.15 -9.34
CA GLY A 46 -7.36 5.73 -10.36
C GLY A 46 -7.19 7.24 -10.52
N PRO A 47 -8.06 7.88 -11.33
CA PRO A 47 -7.90 9.29 -11.72
C PRO A 47 -7.90 10.27 -10.54
N SER A 48 -8.56 9.92 -9.44
CA SER A 48 -8.59 10.72 -8.21
C SER A 48 -7.26 10.75 -7.45
N ALA A 49 -6.32 9.86 -7.76
CA ALA A 49 -5.01 9.76 -7.11
C ALA A 49 -3.95 10.71 -7.70
N GLY A 50 -4.33 11.59 -8.64
CA GLY A 50 -3.42 12.53 -9.29
C GLY A 50 -2.76 11.99 -10.55
N SER A 51 -1.70 12.66 -11.01
CA SER A 51 -1.14 12.45 -12.37
C SER A 51 -0.53 11.06 -12.63
N SER A 52 -0.13 10.33 -11.59
CA SER A 52 0.37 8.95 -11.70
C SER A 52 -0.74 7.90 -11.55
N GLY A 53 -1.97 8.30 -11.23
CA GLY A 53 -3.08 7.39 -10.98
C GLY A 53 -2.89 6.48 -9.75
N CYS A 54 -1.90 6.76 -8.91
CA CYS A 54 -1.58 6.00 -7.71
C CYS A 54 -0.95 6.91 -6.65
N ARG A 55 -1.54 6.90 -5.45
CA ARG A 55 -1.09 7.64 -4.28
C ARG A 55 -1.14 6.72 -3.06
N LEU A 56 -0.08 6.73 -2.27
CA LEU A 56 -0.01 6.03 -1.00
C LEU A 56 0.29 7.05 0.10
N ASP A 57 -0.50 7.02 1.16
CA ASP A 57 -0.36 7.88 2.33
C ASP A 57 -0.26 7.00 3.58
N ALA A 58 0.59 7.37 4.54
CA ALA A 58 0.63 6.76 5.87
C ALA A 58 0.57 7.88 6.91
N GLU A 59 -0.52 7.90 7.66
CA GLU A 59 -0.86 8.97 8.59
C GLU A 59 -1.23 8.37 9.96
N GLY A 60 -0.73 8.95 11.05
CA GLY A 60 -1.07 8.50 12.40
C GLY A 60 -0.01 8.86 13.42
N TYR A 61 0.19 7.97 14.40
CA TYR A 61 1.11 8.23 15.51
C TYR A 61 2.52 8.60 15.02
N GLN A 62 2.88 9.88 15.24
CA GLN A 62 4.15 10.49 14.82
C GLN A 62 4.54 10.22 13.36
N THR A 63 3.57 9.90 12.50
CA THR A 63 3.80 9.47 11.12
C THR A 63 2.94 10.31 10.20
N ASP A 64 3.60 11.00 9.27
CA ASP A 64 2.97 11.75 8.19
C ASP A 64 3.84 11.57 6.94
N ARG A 65 3.49 10.61 6.09
CA ARG A 65 4.30 10.22 4.93
C ARG A 65 3.44 10.03 3.70
N HIS A 66 3.90 10.54 2.56
CA HIS A 66 3.13 10.43 1.33
C HIS A 66 4.03 10.10 0.14
N TRP A 67 3.63 9.09 -0.59
CA TRP A 67 4.34 8.57 -1.74
C TRP A 67 3.50 8.74 -3.00
N LYS A 68 4.11 9.30 -4.04
CA LYS A 68 3.61 9.07 -5.39
C LYS A 68 4.05 7.67 -5.80
N CYS A 69 3.10 6.87 -6.24
CA CYS A 69 3.35 5.52 -6.71
C CYS A 69 2.90 5.36 -8.17
N THR A 70 3.21 4.20 -8.74
CA THR A 70 2.57 3.67 -9.94
C THR A 70 1.97 2.32 -9.61
N ALA A 71 0.91 1.95 -10.32
CA ALA A 71 0.25 0.66 -10.18
C ALA A 71 0.32 -0.09 -11.51
N THR A 72 0.91 -1.29 -11.50
CA THR A 72 0.99 -2.16 -12.67
C THR A 72 0.08 -3.37 -12.44
N PRO A 73 -1.04 -3.49 -13.18
CA PRO A 73 -1.91 -4.65 -13.07
C PRO A 73 -1.26 -5.90 -13.68
N GLU A 74 -1.41 -7.02 -12.99
CA GLU A 74 -1.07 -8.36 -13.44
C GLU A 74 -2.32 -9.25 -13.32
N MET A 75 -2.31 -10.46 -13.89
CA MET A 75 -3.47 -11.35 -13.81
C MET A 75 -3.87 -11.57 -12.34
N GLY A 76 -5.07 -11.12 -11.97
CA GLY A 76 -5.60 -11.22 -10.60
C GLY A 76 -4.89 -10.38 -9.52
N SER A 77 -3.93 -9.53 -9.89
CA SER A 77 -3.12 -8.77 -8.93
C SER A 77 -2.75 -7.37 -9.42
N VAL A 78 -2.22 -6.54 -8.54
CA VAL A 78 -1.65 -5.23 -8.86
C VAL A 78 -0.36 -5.03 -8.07
N ILE A 79 0.71 -4.65 -8.77
CA ILE A 79 2.00 -4.32 -8.17
C ILE A 79 2.06 -2.81 -7.98
N ILE A 80 2.35 -2.38 -6.76
CA ILE A 80 2.55 -0.97 -6.41
C ILE A 80 4.05 -0.69 -6.36
N LYS A 81 4.47 0.31 -7.12
CA LYS A 81 5.88 0.73 -7.20
C LYS A 81 6.03 2.18 -6.78
N LEU A 82 7.14 2.49 -6.13
CA LEU A 82 7.52 3.86 -5.81
C LEU A 82 7.73 4.64 -7.10
N PHE A 83 7.09 5.81 -7.22
CA PHE A 83 7.38 6.75 -8.30
C PHE A 83 8.26 7.87 -7.79
N LYS A 84 7.81 8.57 -6.75
CA LYS A 84 8.53 9.69 -6.16
C LYS A 84 8.11 9.89 -4.71
N LEU A 85 9.07 10.17 -3.84
CA LEU A 85 8.83 10.73 -2.51
C LEU A 85 8.48 12.22 -2.62
N ARG A 86 7.72 12.78 -1.67
CA ARG A 86 7.67 14.25 -1.58
C ARG A 86 9.04 14.76 -1.11
N PRO A 87 9.48 15.95 -1.57
CA PRO A 87 10.77 16.50 -1.18
C PRO A 87 10.98 16.65 0.32
N THR A 88 9.89 16.77 1.07
CA THR A 88 9.85 16.98 2.53
C THR A 88 9.76 15.69 3.32
N ASP A 89 9.44 14.55 2.68
CA ASP A 89 9.23 13.30 3.39
C ASP A 89 10.57 12.57 3.59
N PRO A 90 10.91 12.16 4.81
CA PRO A 90 12.13 11.39 5.07
C PRO A 90 12.03 10.03 4.39
N GLY A 91 13.02 9.69 3.57
CA GLY A 91 13.09 8.39 2.91
C GLY A 91 14.12 8.35 1.77
N GLN A 92 14.59 7.15 1.46
CA GLN A 92 15.36 6.87 0.26
C GLN A 92 14.69 5.72 -0.49
N GLY A 93 14.60 5.83 -1.80
CA GLY A 93 14.04 4.79 -2.64
C GLY A 93 14.17 5.16 -4.11
N LEU A 94 14.65 4.23 -4.92
CA LEU A 94 14.75 4.43 -6.36
C LEU A 94 13.35 4.38 -6.97
N SER A 95 13.04 5.32 -7.87
CA SER A 95 11.83 5.23 -8.69
C SER A 95 11.78 3.86 -9.40
N GLY A 96 10.62 3.23 -9.40
CA GLY A 96 10.39 1.88 -9.92
C GLY A 96 10.53 0.75 -8.89
N THR A 97 11.00 1.03 -7.68
CA THR A 97 11.12 0.02 -6.61
C THR A 97 9.74 -0.55 -6.27
N ARG A 98 9.61 -1.88 -6.20
CA ARG A 98 8.36 -2.56 -5.83
C ARG A 98 8.13 -2.45 -4.33
N LEU A 99 7.06 -1.75 -3.96
CA LEU A 99 6.68 -1.55 -2.57
C LEU A 99 5.96 -2.79 -2.04
N PHE A 100 4.90 -3.21 -2.73
CA PHE A 100 4.09 -4.36 -2.37
C PHE A 100 3.20 -4.77 -3.54
N LYS A 101 2.63 -5.97 -3.43
CA LYS A 101 1.66 -6.54 -4.38
C LYS A 101 0.34 -6.84 -3.67
N ILE A 102 -0.77 -6.46 -4.29
CA ILE A 102 -2.12 -6.85 -3.84
C ILE A 102 -2.67 -7.89 -4.81
N THR A 103 -3.16 -9.01 -4.29
CA THR A 103 -3.75 -10.10 -5.08
C THR A 103 -5.18 -10.34 -4.61
N ARG A 104 -6.10 -10.59 -5.54
CA ARG A 104 -7.46 -11.04 -5.18
C ARG A 104 -7.39 -12.53 -4.81
N GLY A 105 -7.75 -12.85 -3.58
CA GLY A 105 -7.99 -14.21 -3.10
C GLY A 105 -9.49 -14.45 -2.88
N GLU A 106 -9.83 -15.67 -2.51
CA GLU A 106 -11.22 -16.08 -2.26
C GLU A 106 -11.87 -15.35 -1.09
N SER A 107 -11.08 -15.05 -0.04
CA SER A 107 -11.51 -14.37 1.18
C SER A 107 -11.31 -12.85 1.15
N GLY A 108 -10.88 -12.27 0.03
CA GLY A 108 -10.62 -10.84 -0.11
C GLY A 108 -9.25 -10.51 -0.71
N LEU A 109 -8.63 -9.43 -0.26
CA LEU A 109 -7.34 -8.97 -0.78
C LEU A 109 -6.19 -9.50 0.07
N VAL A 110 -5.19 -10.08 -0.58
CA VAL A 110 -3.94 -10.49 0.05
C VAL A 110 -2.87 -9.50 -0.35
N THR A 111 -2.24 -8.87 0.63
CA THR A 111 -1.13 -7.94 0.45
C THR A 111 0.17 -8.65 0.78
N ARG A 112 1.12 -8.61 -0.15
CA ARG A 112 2.50 -9.05 0.08
C ARG A 112 3.41 -7.83 0.06
N LEU A 113 4.01 -7.52 1.21
CA LEU A 113 5.02 -6.48 1.31
C LEU A 113 6.32 -6.92 0.62
N GLU A 114 6.97 -6.00 -0.07
CA GLU A 114 8.28 -6.20 -0.70
C GLU A 114 9.27 -5.19 -0.09
N SER A 115 9.59 -4.10 -0.77
CA SER A 115 10.48 -3.06 -0.21
C SER A 115 9.76 -2.08 0.73
N TYR A 116 8.45 -2.23 0.92
CA TYR A 116 7.69 -1.35 1.81
C TYR A 116 7.90 -1.76 3.26
N THR A 117 8.54 -0.91 4.04
CA THR A 117 8.73 -1.11 5.47
C THR A 117 7.63 -0.38 6.25
N PRO A 118 6.70 -1.10 6.88
CA PRO A 118 5.66 -0.50 7.69
C PRO A 118 6.22 -0.03 9.04
N THR A 119 5.49 0.84 9.75
CA THR A 119 6.03 1.59 10.88
C THR A 119 6.35 0.71 12.10
N SER A 120 5.62 -0.40 12.27
CA SER A 120 5.86 -1.45 13.27
C SER A 120 7.16 -2.24 13.03
N GLY A 121 7.77 -2.11 11.84
CA GLY A 121 8.91 -2.92 11.44
C GLY A 121 8.56 -4.35 11.06
N ALA A 122 7.27 -4.68 10.88
CA ALA A 122 6.86 -5.98 10.36
C ALA A 122 7.48 -6.22 8.97
N THR A 123 8.28 -7.28 8.85
CA THR A 123 8.94 -7.67 7.59
C THR A 123 8.24 -8.89 7.00
N ASP A 124 8.03 -8.85 5.69
CA ASP A 124 7.68 -10.01 4.85
C ASP A 124 6.43 -10.82 5.27
N SER A 125 5.33 -10.13 5.55
CA SER A 125 4.03 -10.77 5.78
C SER A 125 3.15 -10.70 4.53
N SER A 126 2.70 -11.88 4.07
CA SER A 126 1.61 -12.01 3.10
C SER A 126 0.30 -12.12 3.87
N GLU A 127 -0.39 -11.00 4.06
CA GLU A 127 -1.53 -10.88 4.97
C GLU A 127 -2.67 -10.06 4.37
N HIS A 128 -3.84 -10.13 5.00
CA HIS A 128 -5.01 -9.29 4.67
C HIS A 128 -4.86 -7.87 5.22
N LEU A 129 -3.83 -7.15 4.77
CA LEU A 129 -3.53 -5.80 5.24
C LEU A 129 -4.51 -4.77 4.67
N PHE A 130 -4.50 -4.61 3.34
CA PHE A 130 -5.40 -3.66 2.66
C PHE A 130 -6.78 -4.24 2.47
N ARG A 131 -7.79 -3.50 2.91
CA ARG A 131 -9.20 -3.68 2.53
C ARG A 131 -9.64 -2.57 1.60
N ARG A 132 -10.48 -2.89 0.63
CA ARG A 132 -11.13 -1.88 -0.22
C ARG A 132 -12.19 -1.13 0.59
N VAL A 133 -12.28 0.18 0.40
CA VAL A 133 -13.27 1.06 1.02
C VAL A 133 -14.02 1.79 -0.09
N GLY A 134 -15.35 1.68 -0.09
CA GLY A 134 -16.22 2.14 -1.17
C GLY A 134 -16.97 0.98 -1.80
#